data_AF-A0A928GGB8-F1
#
_entry.id   AF-A0A928GGB8-F1
#
_cell.length_a   1.000
_cell.length_b   1.000
_cell.length_c   1.000
_cell.angle_alpha   90.00
_cell.angle_beta   90.00
_cell.angle_gamma   90.00
#
_symmetry.space_group_name_H-M   'P 1'
#
loop_
_entity.id
_entity.type
_entity.pdbx_description
1 polymer ?
#
loop_
_entity_poly.entity_id
_entity_poly.type
_entity_poly.pdbx_seq_one_letter_code
_entity_poly.pdbx_strand_id
1 'polypeptide(L)'
;MKKLSILLCALLFTAINALADGYETLCFSGKMGGKISFIIAFDYHDFNESRPSGYIYYPNAKNPSPILIVGTHFEEDGVFVFNEYQPDGTISGTMHFKVDGFDEATGPYIVDGEWTNPVNHKSFALKDIRSYNYYHGMSYAPEWFDHPVYQRADPSKIGKRYSYKQWHAGYNDYMGGHVSFHGAGKNKVAFEICNAPNNIAEGKSAPGRPAVLEDNHFKYDNVNECGYGFECEIYEKYLVITSTTEPNTFNCFGAFTTFEGVYIKVED
;
A
#
# COMPACT_ATOMS: atom_id res chain seq x y z
N MET A 1 9.15 -25.98 42.99
CA MET A 1 10.02 -24.95 42.40
C MET A 1 10.19 -25.02 40.87
N LYS A 2 10.17 -26.19 40.21
CA LYS A 2 10.39 -26.29 38.74
C LYS A 2 9.29 -25.74 37.81
N LYS A 3 8.04 -25.60 38.29
CA LYS A 3 6.90 -25.14 37.46
C LYS A 3 6.83 -23.61 37.27
N LEU A 4 7.40 -22.84 38.21
CA LEU A 4 7.39 -21.38 38.13
C LEU A 4 8.41 -20.86 37.09
N SER A 5 9.53 -21.56 36.93
CA SER A 5 10.61 -21.24 35.99
C SER A 5 10.20 -21.41 34.52
N ILE A 6 9.39 -22.43 34.21
CA ILE A 6 8.91 -22.70 32.85
C ILE A 6 7.84 -21.68 32.45
N LEU A 7 6.97 -21.28 33.39
CA LEU A 7 5.95 -20.26 33.15
C LEU A 7 6.58 -18.88 32.92
N LEU A 8 7.65 -18.55 33.66
CA LEU A 8 8.40 -17.30 33.48
C LEU A 8 9.13 -17.27 32.13
N CYS A 9 9.74 -18.39 31.70
CA CYS A 9 10.34 -18.49 30.38
C CYS A 9 9.29 -18.39 29.27
N ALA A 10 8.13 -19.04 29.39
CA ALA A 10 7.06 -18.95 28.39
C ALA A 10 6.51 -17.52 28.28
N LEU A 11 6.34 -16.82 29.41
CA LEU A 11 5.94 -15.40 29.44
C LEU A 11 7.01 -14.48 28.84
N LEU A 12 8.29 -14.75 29.09
CA LEU A 12 9.40 -14.05 28.43
C LEU A 12 9.43 -14.33 26.92
N PHE A 13 9.21 -15.56 26.46
CA PHE A 13 9.17 -15.88 25.03
C PHE A 13 7.96 -15.26 24.33
N THR A 14 6.79 -15.19 24.97
CA THR A 14 5.65 -14.45 24.42
C THR A 14 5.84 -12.94 24.43
N ALA A 15 6.56 -12.39 25.42
CA ALA A 15 6.89 -10.97 25.46
C ALA A 15 8.01 -10.57 24.49
N ILE A 16 8.96 -11.48 24.22
CA ILE A 16 10.03 -11.31 23.21
C ILE A 16 9.46 -11.45 21.79
N ASN A 17 8.48 -12.34 21.57
CA ASN A 17 7.81 -12.45 20.28
C ASN A 17 6.78 -11.33 20.01
N ALA A 18 6.29 -10.65 21.05
CA ALA A 18 5.48 -9.43 20.90
C ALA A 18 6.32 -8.17 20.62
N LEU A 19 7.65 -8.32 20.58
CA LEU A 19 8.64 -7.26 20.34
C LEU A 19 9.35 -7.43 18.99
N ALA A 20 8.83 -8.25 18.08
CA ALA A 20 9.50 -8.59 16.82
C ALA A 20 8.52 -8.67 15.65
N ASP A 21 7.88 -7.53 15.37
CA ASP A 21 7.41 -7.13 14.05
C ASP A 21 7.54 -5.60 14.08
N GLY A 22 8.63 -5.07 13.51
CA GLY A 22 9.14 -3.70 13.67
C GLY A 22 8.30 -2.62 12.96
N TYR A 23 6.97 -2.67 13.10
CA TYR A 23 6.07 -1.67 12.56
C TYR A 23 6.01 -0.46 13.48
N GLU A 24 6.39 0.69 12.94
CA GLU A 24 6.12 1.98 13.56
C GLU A 24 4.86 2.57 12.90
N THR A 25 3.80 2.69 13.69
CA THR A 25 2.61 3.44 13.28
C THR A 25 2.86 4.92 13.55
N LEU A 26 2.91 5.72 12.48
CA LEU A 26 2.96 7.17 12.56
C LEU A 26 1.56 7.76 12.47
N CYS A 27 1.26 8.73 13.33
CA CYS A 27 -0.02 9.43 13.31
C CYS A 27 0.19 10.94 13.41
N PHE A 28 -0.44 11.69 12.50
CA PHE A 28 -0.38 13.14 12.45
C PHE A 28 -1.78 13.73 12.25
N SER A 29 -2.00 14.92 12.79
CA SER A 29 -3.12 15.77 12.38
C SER A 29 -2.62 17.14 11.97
N GLY A 30 -3.41 17.82 11.15
CA GLY A 30 -3.12 19.20 10.79
C GLY A 30 -4.18 19.78 9.89
N LYS A 31 -3.78 20.76 9.09
CA LYS A 31 -4.64 21.43 8.12
C LYS A 31 -3.97 21.51 6.76
N MET A 32 -4.68 21.02 5.74
CA MET A 32 -4.35 21.23 4.34
C MET A 32 -4.83 22.62 3.91
N GLY A 33 -3.92 23.41 3.33
CA GLY A 33 -4.19 24.79 2.92
C GLY A 33 -4.61 25.72 4.06
N GLY A 34 -4.32 25.34 5.32
CA GLY A 34 -4.74 26.07 6.53
C GLY A 34 -6.24 26.01 6.84
N LYS A 35 -7.03 25.24 6.09
CA LYS A 35 -8.50 25.21 6.22
C LYS A 35 -9.09 23.81 6.37
N ILE A 36 -8.56 22.84 5.63
CA ILE A 36 -9.11 21.49 5.59
C ILE A 36 -8.41 20.66 6.65
N SER A 37 -9.07 20.41 7.78
CA SER A 37 -8.53 19.54 8.82
C SER A 37 -8.36 18.12 8.30
N PHE A 38 -7.25 17.48 8.66
CA PHE A 38 -6.98 16.08 8.34
C PHE A 38 -6.34 15.35 9.53
N ILE A 39 -6.49 14.03 9.53
CA ILE A 39 -5.75 13.09 10.37
C ILE A 39 -5.20 12.02 9.43
N ILE A 40 -3.92 11.73 9.52
CA ILE A 40 -3.25 10.69 8.74
C ILE A 40 -2.59 9.72 9.71
N ALA A 41 -2.80 8.42 9.50
CA ALA A 41 -2.16 7.37 10.26
C ALA A 41 -1.68 6.30 9.28
N PHE A 42 -0.44 5.84 9.42
CA PHE A 42 0.13 4.84 8.54
C PHE A 42 1.22 4.04 9.24
N ASP A 43 1.35 2.79 8.82
CA ASP A 43 2.43 1.93 9.24
C ASP A 43 3.58 2.05 8.24
N TYR A 44 4.81 2.09 8.75
CA TYR A 44 6.01 1.94 7.94
C TYR A 44 6.95 0.91 8.59
N HIS A 45 7.75 0.26 7.76
CA HIS A 45 8.67 -0.79 8.16
C HIS A 45 10.09 -0.45 7.69
N ASP A 46 11.06 -0.67 8.57
CA ASP A 46 12.49 -0.39 8.30
C ASP A 46 13.17 -1.52 7.47
N PHE A 47 12.46 -2.63 7.24
CA PHE A 47 12.98 -3.79 6.52
C PHE A 47 12.34 -3.96 5.14
N ASN A 48 13.09 -3.69 4.07
CA ASN A 48 12.93 -4.14 2.66
C ASN A 48 11.55 -4.00 1.95
N GLU A 49 10.47 -3.71 2.66
CA GLU A 49 9.11 -3.57 2.18
C GLU A 49 8.81 -2.06 2.10
N SER A 50 9.25 -1.46 1.00
CA SER A 50 9.32 0.00 0.75
C SER A 50 7.95 0.68 0.54
N ARG A 51 6.87 0.11 1.10
CA ARG A 51 5.48 0.51 0.85
C ARG A 51 4.73 0.84 2.14
N PRO A 52 4.96 2.02 2.71
CA PRO A 52 4.13 2.48 3.83
C PRO A 52 2.66 2.58 3.39
N SER A 53 1.75 2.25 4.30
CA SER A 53 0.31 2.24 4.00
C SER A 53 -0.53 2.54 5.24
N GLY A 54 -1.73 3.08 5.03
CA GLY A 54 -2.54 3.60 6.11
C GLY A 54 -3.85 4.22 5.66
N TYR A 55 -4.34 5.20 6.42
CA TYR A 55 -5.50 5.99 6.07
C TYR A 55 -5.29 7.48 6.31
N ILE A 56 -5.95 8.29 5.50
CA ILE A 56 -6.22 9.70 5.78
C ILE A 56 -7.71 9.91 6.03
N TYR A 57 -8.04 10.78 6.96
CA TYR A 57 -9.41 11.10 7.38
C TYR A 57 -9.62 12.61 7.41
N TYR A 58 -10.73 13.04 6.82
CA TYR A 58 -11.13 14.45 6.72
C TYR A 58 -12.39 14.70 7.59
N PRO A 59 -12.26 15.04 8.88
CA PRO A 59 -13.38 15.11 9.83
C PRO A 59 -14.50 16.08 9.42
N ASN A 60 -14.15 17.14 8.70
CA ASN A 60 -15.09 18.19 8.30
C ASN A 60 -15.63 18.01 6.87
N ALA A 61 -15.36 16.87 6.23
CA ALA A 61 -15.96 16.53 4.93
C ALA A 61 -17.47 16.29 5.09
N LYS A 62 -18.24 16.43 4.00
CA LYS A 62 -19.70 16.21 4.00
C LYS A 62 -20.07 14.80 4.48
N ASN A 63 -19.30 13.80 4.05
CA ASN A 63 -19.43 12.40 4.44
C ASN A 63 -18.03 11.91 4.85
N PRO A 64 -17.62 12.09 6.11
CA PRO A 64 -16.25 11.80 6.50
C PRO A 64 -16.05 10.29 6.64
N SER A 65 -15.13 9.73 5.85
CA SER A 65 -14.71 8.34 5.91
C SER A 65 -13.19 8.23 5.75
N PRO A 66 -12.54 7.24 6.38
CA PRO A 66 -11.12 6.97 6.11
C PRO A 66 -10.91 6.64 4.64
N ILE A 67 -9.86 7.21 4.04
CA ILE A 67 -9.44 7.00 2.66
C ILE A 67 -8.10 6.26 2.72
N LEU A 68 -8.00 5.15 1.99
CA LEU A 68 -6.79 4.34 1.92
C LEU A 68 -5.64 5.17 1.34
N ILE A 69 -4.48 5.13 1.98
CA ILE A 69 -3.24 5.67 1.45
C ILE A 69 -2.20 4.56 1.31
N VAL A 70 -1.51 4.55 0.17
CA VAL A 70 -0.38 3.65 -0.09
C VAL A 70 0.71 4.49 -0.74
N GLY A 71 1.93 4.33 -0.28
CA GLY A 71 3.02 5.21 -0.65
C GLY A 71 4.36 4.53 -0.87
N THR A 72 5.38 5.39 -0.92
CA THR A 72 6.79 5.05 -0.95
C THR A 72 7.51 5.92 0.07
N HIS A 73 8.46 5.31 0.78
CA HIS A 73 9.39 6.01 1.66
C HIS A 73 10.76 6.09 0.97
N PHE A 74 11.29 7.31 0.86
CA PHE A 74 12.65 7.59 0.40
C PHE A 74 13.52 7.84 1.62
N GLU A 75 14.13 6.76 2.12
CA GLU A 75 14.85 6.72 3.40
C GLU A 75 15.96 7.78 3.50
N GLU A 76 16.72 7.99 2.43
CA GLU A 76 17.83 8.97 2.41
C GLU A 76 17.37 10.41 2.71
N ASP A 77 16.12 10.74 2.39
CA ASP A 77 15.57 12.09 2.53
C ASP A 77 14.51 12.21 3.64
N GLY A 78 14.11 11.08 4.25
CA GLY A 78 12.99 11.00 5.20
C GLY A 78 11.64 11.38 4.56
N VAL A 79 11.53 11.20 3.24
CA VAL A 79 10.41 11.68 2.44
C VAL A 79 9.40 10.56 2.21
N PHE A 80 8.13 10.89 2.46
CA PHE A 80 7.00 10.02 2.18
C PHE A 80 6.18 10.59 1.03
N VAL A 81 5.86 9.73 0.05
CA VAL A 81 4.90 10.04 -1.02
C VAL A 81 3.74 9.07 -0.92
N PHE A 82 2.54 9.56 -0.66
CA PHE A 82 1.32 8.76 -0.56
C PHE A 82 0.31 9.16 -1.63
N ASN A 83 -0.37 8.18 -2.22
CA ASN A 83 -1.57 8.41 -3.02
C ASN A 83 -2.81 8.06 -2.20
N GLU A 84 -3.84 8.89 -2.30
CA GLU A 84 -5.17 8.66 -1.73
C GLU A 84 -6.03 7.88 -2.71
N TYR A 85 -6.42 6.66 -2.33
CA TYR A 85 -7.20 5.79 -3.19
C TYR A 85 -8.68 5.76 -2.80
N GLN A 86 -9.53 6.11 -3.76
CA GLN A 86 -10.97 5.92 -3.67
C GLN A 86 -11.35 4.43 -3.82
N PRO A 87 -12.54 4.01 -3.37
CA PRO A 87 -12.98 2.61 -3.46
C PRO A 87 -13.00 2.03 -4.88
N ASP A 88 -13.06 2.89 -5.91
CA ASP A 88 -13.02 2.51 -7.32
C ASP A 88 -11.60 2.47 -7.92
N GLY A 89 -10.57 2.74 -7.10
CA GLY A 89 -9.15 2.81 -7.46
C GLY A 89 -8.66 4.16 -7.99
N THR A 90 -9.52 5.17 -8.13
CA THR A 90 -9.11 6.52 -8.54
C THR A 90 -8.25 7.17 -7.45
N ILE A 91 -7.16 7.83 -7.88
CA ILE A 91 -6.34 8.63 -6.97
C ILE A 91 -6.97 10.01 -6.80
N SER A 92 -7.42 10.37 -5.59
CA SER A 92 -8.02 11.68 -5.30
C SER A 92 -7.00 12.77 -4.98
N GLY A 93 -5.81 12.36 -4.55
CA GLY A 93 -4.78 13.25 -4.03
C GLY A 93 -3.45 12.54 -3.90
N THR A 94 -2.35 13.29 -4.05
CA THR A 94 -1.00 12.83 -3.75
C THR A 94 -0.42 13.70 -2.64
N MET A 95 0.00 13.09 -1.55
CA MET A 95 0.69 13.76 -0.46
C MET A 95 2.20 13.53 -0.59
N HIS A 96 2.96 14.60 -0.41
CA HIS A 96 4.41 14.56 -0.34
C HIS A 96 4.82 15.31 0.93
N PHE A 97 5.50 14.63 1.86
CA PHE A 97 5.92 15.24 3.10
C PHE A 97 7.18 14.60 3.67
N LYS A 98 7.99 15.40 4.37
CA LYS A 98 9.18 14.93 5.08
C LYS A 98 8.88 14.72 6.56
N VAL A 99 9.27 13.56 7.09
CA VAL A 99 9.23 13.26 8.52
C VAL A 99 10.66 13.27 9.07
N ASP A 100 10.84 13.91 10.22
CA ASP A 100 12.10 13.95 10.97
C ASP A 100 11.83 13.70 12.46
N GLY A 101 12.86 13.69 13.30
CA GLY A 101 12.73 13.58 14.75
C GLY A 101 12.46 12.17 15.27
N PHE A 102 12.75 11.14 14.47
CA PHE A 102 12.63 9.73 14.90
C PHE A 102 13.48 9.43 16.16
N ASP A 103 14.68 10.02 16.23
CA ASP A 103 15.60 9.87 17.36
C ASP A 103 15.39 10.92 18.48
N GLU A 104 14.46 11.85 18.31
CA GLU A 104 14.24 12.94 19.25
C GLU A 104 13.26 12.53 20.37
N ALA A 105 13.44 13.08 21.57
CA ALA A 105 12.52 12.83 22.70
C ALA A 105 11.08 13.30 22.44
N THR A 106 10.89 14.21 21.49
CA THR A 106 9.59 14.70 21.01
C THR A 106 8.91 13.75 20.03
N GLY A 107 9.65 12.75 19.54
CA GLY A 107 9.19 11.81 18.53
C GLY A 107 9.05 12.43 17.13
N PRO A 108 8.63 11.61 16.14
CA PRO A 108 8.59 12.03 14.75
C PRO A 108 7.63 13.21 14.52
N TYR A 109 7.99 14.11 13.62
CA TYR A 109 7.17 15.25 13.19
C TYR A 109 7.32 15.53 11.70
N ILE A 110 6.26 16.06 11.07
CA ILE A 110 6.32 16.49 9.67
C ILE A 110 7.01 17.86 9.60
N VAL A 111 8.13 17.94 8.89
CA VAL A 111 8.92 19.16 8.68
C VAL A 111 8.23 20.08 7.68
N ASP A 112 7.87 19.52 6.54
CA ASP A 112 7.15 20.17 5.45
C ASP A 112 6.32 19.15 4.68
N GLY A 113 5.37 19.65 3.92
CA GLY A 113 4.61 18.80 3.02
C GLY A 113 3.50 19.51 2.31
N GLU A 114 2.98 18.85 1.28
CA GLU A 114 1.86 19.29 0.50
C GLU A 114 0.97 18.12 0.08
N TRP A 115 -0.27 18.46 -0.21
CA TRP A 115 -1.21 17.61 -0.93
C TRP A 115 -1.44 18.23 -2.30
N THR A 116 -1.43 17.42 -3.35
CA THR A 116 -1.59 17.85 -4.73
C THR A 116 -2.76 17.11 -5.36
N ASN A 117 -3.69 17.87 -5.96
CA ASN A 117 -4.74 17.27 -6.77
C ASN A 117 -4.12 16.75 -8.07
N PRO A 118 -4.28 15.46 -8.39
CA PRO A 118 -3.54 14.87 -9.50
C PRO A 118 -4.09 15.25 -10.88
N VAL A 119 -5.32 15.78 -10.96
CA VAL A 119 -5.99 16.17 -12.21
C VAL A 119 -5.65 17.59 -12.62
N ASN A 120 -5.71 18.53 -11.67
CA ASN A 120 -5.51 19.96 -11.94
C ASN A 120 -4.18 20.51 -11.39
N HIS A 121 -3.37 19.65 -10.76
CA HIS A 121 -2.06 19.99 -10.19
C HIS A 121 -2.09 21.12 -9.16
N LYS A 122 -3.26 21.40 -8.56
CA LYS A 122 -3.36 22.38 -7.49
C LYS A 122 -2.84 21.77 -6.19
N SER A 123 -1.82 22.41 -5.62
CA SER A 123 -1.20 21.99 -4.37
C SER A 123 -1.66 22.83 -3.18
N PHE A 124 -1.73 22.19 -2.02
CA PHE A 124 -2.06 22.78 -0.74
C PHE A 124 -1.06 22.33 0.32
N ALA A 125 -0.32 23.28 0.89
CA ALA A 125 0.62 22.99 1.96
C ALA A 125 -0.06 22.38 3.20
N LEU A 126 0.60 21.40 3.81
CA LEU A 126 0.26 20.84 5.11
C LEU A 126 0.74 21.82 6.20
N LYS A 127 -0.15 22.23 7.11
CA LYS A 127 0.10 23.26 8.12
C LYS A 127 -0.44 22.83 9.48
N ASP A 128 0.02 23.51 10.53
CA ASP A 128 -0.42 23.31 11.91
C ASP A 128 -0.32 21.83 12.35
N ILE A 129 0.74 21.14 11.93
CA ILE A 129 0.89 19.70 12.14
C ILE A 129 1.16 19.39 13.61
N ARG A 130 0.50 18.35 14.12
CA ARG A 130 0.75 17.75 15.43
C ARG A 130 0.94 16.26 15.24
N SER A 131 2.05 15.74 15.75
CA SER A 131 2.23 14.30 15.87
C SER A 131 1.46 13.76 17.07
N TYR A 132 0.87 12.59 16.87
CA TYR A 132 0.33 11.75 17.93
C TYR A 132 1.28 10.56 18.07
N ASN A 133 2.55 10.83 18.34
CA ASN A 133 3.53 9.76 18.39
C ASN A 133 3.70 9.18 19.80
N TYR A 134 3.86 7.86 19.74
CA TYR A 134 4.00 6.84 20.76
C TYR A 134 5.03 7.19 21.84
N TYR A 135 4.60 7.36 23.08
CA TYR A 135 5.48 7.23 24.25
C TYR A 135 4.78 6.28 25.23
N HIS A 136 5.30 5.05 25.36
CA HIS A 136 4.89 4.06 26.38
C HIS A 136 3.48 3.42 26.28
N GLY A 137 3.14 2.79 25.14
CA GLY A 137 2.19 1.67 25.15
C GLY A 137 0.70 2.01 25.35
N MET A 138 0.26 3.22 24.98
CA MET A 138 -1.16 3.54 24.83
C MET A 138 -1.42 4.08 23.42
N SER A 139 -2.11 3.29 22.61
CA SER A 139 -2.56 3.68 21.26
C SER A 139 -3.66 4.72 21.38
N TYR A 140 -3.45 5.89 20.77
CA TYR A 140 -4.54 6.81 20.37
C TYR A 140 -4.60 6.92 18.85
N ALA A 141 -4.33 5.81 18.14
CA ALA A 141 -4.87 5.71 16.80
C ALA A 141 -6.40 5.86 16.93
N PRO A 142 -7.03 6.76 16.17
CA PRO A 142 -8.48 6.93 16.27
C PRO A 142 -9.19 5.58 16.12
N GLU A 143 -10.32 5.34 16.77
CA GLU A 143 -10.99 4.02 16.76
C GLU A 143 -11.32 3.50 15.34
N TRP A 144 -11.39 4.37 14.35
CA TRP A 144 -11.54 3.99 12.93
C TRP A 144 -10.25 3.44 12.28
N PHE A 145 -9.11 3.56 12.94
CA PHE A 145 -7.80 2.98 12.62
C PHE A 145 -7.60 1.68 13.44
N ASP A 146 -8.58 0.78 13.37
CA ASP A 146 -8.56 -0.51 14.09
C ASP A 146 -7.67 -1.55 13.39
N HIS A 147 -7.46 -1.41 12.07
CA HIS A 147 -6.89 -2.50 11.27
C HIS A 147 -5.60 -2.10 10.54
N PRO A 148 -4.49 -2.86 10.72
CA PRO A 148 -3.29 -2.68 9.93
C PRO A 148 -3.62 -2.93 8.45
N VAL A 149 -3.41 -1.91 7.62
CA VAL A 149 -3.67 -1.98 6.17
C VAL A 149 -2.72 -2.95 5.48
N TYR A 150 -1.55 -3.13 6.08
CA TYR A 150 -0.48 -4.01 5.63
C TYR A 150 -0.75 -5.50 5.89
N GLN A 151 -1.91 -5.87 6.46
CA GLN A 151 -2.19 -7.28 6.71
C GLN A 151 -2.19 -8.05 5.38
N ARG A 152 -1.22 -8.96 5.24
CA ARG A 152 -1.12 -9.85 4.08
C ARG A 152 -2.44 -10.60 3.92
N ALA A 153 -2.94 -10.70 2.69
CA ALA A 153 -4.22 -11.34 2.44
C ALA A 153 -4.21 -12.79 2.94
N ASP A 154 -5.32 -13.27 3.48
CA ASP A 154 -5.47 -14.70 3.76
C ASP A 154 -5.36 -15.46 2.42
N PRO A 155 -4.40 -16.40 2.25
CA PRO A 155 -4.22 -17.13 1.00
C PRO A 155 -5.50 -17.84 0.51
N SER A 156 -6.39 -18.22 1.44
CA SER A 156 -7.67 -18.87 1.14
C SER A 156 -8.73 -17.91 0.58
N LYS A 157 -8.53 -16.60 0.71
CA LYS A 157 -9.40 -15.53 0.17
C LYS A 157 -8.88 -14.97 -1.17
N ILE A 158 -7.74 -15.45 -1.65
CA ILE A 158 -7.15 -15.09 -2.94
C ILE A 158 -7.79 -15.94 -4.04
N GLY A 159 -8.27 -15.32 -5.12
CA GLY A 159 -8.89 -16.03 -6.26
C GLY A 159 -10.36 -15.70 -6.56
N LYS A 160 -10.89 -14.58 -6.05
CA LYS A 160 -12.11 -13.95 -6.60
C LYS A 160 -11.72 -12.97 -7.71
N ARG A 161 -12.65 -12.70 -8.64
CA ARG A 161 -12.45 -11.65 -9.64
C ARG A 161 -12.36 -10.33 -8.88
N TYR A 162 -11.22 -9.68 -8.96
CA TYR A 162 -11.03 -8.36 -8.41
C TYR A 162 -10.78 -7.45 -9.61
N SER A 163 -11.39 -6.28 -9.63
CA SER A 163 -11.05 -5.25 -10.60
C SER A 163 -10.13 -4.28 -9.92
N TYR A 164 -8.84 -4.59 -9.85
CA TYR A 164 -7.91 -3.58 -9.38
C TYR A 164 -7.77 -2.48 -10.43
N LYS A 165 -7.75 -1.19 -10.05
CA LYS A 165 -7.50 -0.09 -10.98
C LYS A 165 -6.28 0.72 -10.56
N GLN A 166 -5.42 1.00 -11.52
CA GLN A 166 -4.36 2.01 -11.40
C GLN A 166 -4.86 3.31 -12.03
N TRP A 167 -4.47 4.47 -11.50
CA TRP A 167 -4.67 5.74 -12.20
C TRP A 167 -3.32 6.42 -12.40
N HIS A 168 -3.05 6.87 -13.63
CA HIS A 168 -1.84 7.61 -13.98
C HIS A 168 -2.20 9.06 -14.31
N ALA A 169 -1.48 10.01 -13.71
CA ALA A 169 -1.70 11.42 -13.98
C ALA A 169 -1.34 11.75 -15.43
N GLY A 170 -2.30 12.32 -16.17
CA GLY A 170 -2.13 12.71 -17.58
C GLY A 170 -2.83 11.80 -18.60
N TYR A 171 -3.45 10.70 -18.17
CA TYR A 171 -4.28 9.86 -19.03
C TYR A 171 -5.77 10.15 -18.80
N ASN A 172 -6.57 10.19 -19.88
CA ASN A 172 -8.03 10.29 -19.78
C ASN A 172 -8.57 9.12 -18.93
N ASP A 173 -9.73 9.33 -18.29
CA ASP A 173 -10.44 8.56 -17.23
C ASP A 173 -10.57 7.02 -17.39
N TYR A 174 -9.90 6.40 -18.36
CA TYR A 174 -10.10 5.04 -18.83
C TYR A 174 -8.80 4.22 -19.00
N MET A 175 -7.64 4.63 -18.47
CA MET A 175 -6.40 3.84 -18.55
C MET A 175 -5.98 3.25 -17.20
N GLY A 176 -6.94 2.58 -16.55
CA GLY A 176 -6.62 1.78 -15.37
C GLY A 176 -6.31 0.35 -15.75
N GLY A 177 -5.10 -0.10 -15.43
CA GLY A 177 -4.76 -1.50 -15.53
C GLY A 177 -5.67 -2.33 -14.62
N HIS A 178 -6.03 -3.54 -15.04
CA HIS A 178 -6.89 -4.46 -14.33
C HIS A 178 -6.20 -5.81 -14.15
N VAL A 179 -6.24 -6.34 -12.93
CA VAL A 179 -5.70 -7.66 -12.56
C VAL A 179 -6.81 -8.50 -11.99
N SER A 180 -7.05 -9.70 -12.51
CA SER A 180 -7.98 -10.66 -11.87
C SER A 180 -7.27 -11.95 -11.51
N PHE A 181 -7.62 -12.51 -10.35
CA PHE A 181 -7.12 -13.81 -9.89
C PHE A 181 -8.25 -14.84 -9.82
N HIS A 182 -7.89 -16.08 -10.10
CA HIS A 182 -8.75 -17.24 -9.90
C HIS A 182 -7.97 -18.36 -9.21
N GLY A 183 -8.59 -19.05 -8.26
CA GLY A 183 -7.93 -20.16 -7.56
C GLY A 183 -7.58 -21.31 -8.51
N ALA A 184 -6.31 -21.73 -8.50
CA ALA A 184 -5.80 -22.83 -9.34
C ALA A 184 -5.31 -24.05 -8.52
N GLY A 185 -5.41 -23.99 -7.20
CA GLY A 185 -5.01 -25.04 -6.26
C GLY A 185 -4.52 -24.47 -4.94
N LYS A 186 -4.02 -25.33 -4.04
CA LYS A 186 -3.41 -24.89 -2.77
C LYS A 186 -2.22 -23.98 -3.07
N ASN A 187 -2.26 -22.74 -2.56
CA ASN A 187 -1.26 -21.69 -2.75
C ASN A 187 -0.94 -21.42 -4.23
N LYS A 188 -1.94 -21.56 -5.11
CA LYS A 188 -1.78 -21.35 -6.56
C LYS A 188 -2.90 -20.50 -7.11
N VAL A 189 -2.55 -19.52 -7.93
CA VAL A 189 -3.51 -18.64 -8.60
C VAL A 189 -3.25 -18.60 -10.10
N ALA A 190 -4.33 -18.65 -10.86
CA ALA A 190 -4.34 -18.17 -12.23
C ALA A 190 -4.60 -16.66 -12.21
N PHE A 191 -3.98 -15.92 -13.12
CA PHE A 191 -4.18 -14.49 -13.24
C PHE A 191 -4.36 -14.05 -14.68
N GLU A 192 -5.05 -12.92 -14.85
CA GLU A 192 -5.15 -12.15 -16.08
C GLU A 192 -4.88 -10.68 -15.74
N ILE A 193 -4.11 -10.00 -16.59
CA ILE A 193 -3.71 -8.61 -16.40
C ILE A 193 -3.80 -7.83 -17.71
N CYS A 194 -4.25 -6.59 -17.66
CA CYS A 194 -4.30 -5.66 -18.80
C CYS A 194 -4.02 -4.23 -18.33
N ASN A 195 -3.51 -3.37 -19.21
CA ASN A 195 -3.27 -1.95 -18.91
C ASN A 195 -4.50 -1.04 -19.14
N ALA A 196 -5.57 -1.57 -19.73
CA ALA A 196 -6.81 -0.83 -19.99
C ALA A 196 -8.06 -1.61 -19.57
N PRO A 197 -9.09 -0.94 -19.01
CA PRO A 197 -10.36 -1.56 -18.65
C PRO A 197 -11.04 -2.13 -19.89
N ASN A 198 -11.58 -3.35 -19.78
CA ASN A 198 -12.28 -4.08 -20.85
C ASN A 198 -11.41 -4.45 -22.07
N ASN A 199 -10.08 -4.33 -21.99
CA ASN A 199 -9.19 -4.83 -23.04
C ASN A 199 -8.97 -6.34 -22.92
N ILE A 200 -8.50 -6.99 -24.00
CA ILE A 200 -8.03 -8.37 -23.96
C ILE A 200 -6.87 -8.44 -22.96
N ALA A 201 -6.82 -9.47 -22.10
CA ALA A 201 -5.72 -9.67 -21.17
C ALA A 201 -4.38 -9.67 -21.93
N GLU A 202 -3.53 -8.69 -21.62
CA GLU A 202 -2.20 -8.49 -22.20
C GLU A 202 -1.17 -9.43 -21.55
N GLY A 203 -1.51 -9.94 -20.36
CA GLY A 203 -0.76 -10.97 -19.66
C GLY A 203 -1.67 -11.99 -18.99
N LYS A 204 -1.30 -13.27 -19.01
CA LYS A 204 -2.03 -14.33 -18.31
C LYS A 204 -1.13 -15.47 -17.87
N SER A 205 -1.47 -16.11 -16.76
CA SER A 205 -0.83 -17.36 -16.38
C SER A 205 -1.16 -18.47 -17.39
N ALA A 206 -0.16 -19.25 -17.82
CA ALA A 206 -0.40 -20.38 -18.71
C ALA A 206 -1.19 -21.52 -18.02
N PRO A 207 -2.07 -22.26 -18.74
CA PRO A 207 -2.92 -23.30 -18.14
C PRO A 207 -2.20 -24.40 -17.34
N GLY A 208 -0.93 -24.70 -17.67
CA GLY A 208 -0.08 -25.66 -16.94
C GLY A 208 0.91 -25.04 -15.97
N ARG A 209 0.94 -23.71 -15.86
CA ARG A 209 1.90 -22.93 -15.06
C ARG A 209 1.15 -21.81 -14.32
N PRO A 210 0.34 -22.14 -13.29
CA PRO A 210 -0.22 -21.12 -12.41
C PRO A 210 0.89 -20.42 -11.61
N ALA A 211 0.62 -19.22 -11.12
CA ALA A 211 1.49 -18.56 -10.15
C ALA A 211 1.44 -19.32 -8.82
N VAL A 212 2.60 -19.54 -8.21
CA VAL A 212 2.73 -20.19 -6.91
C VAL A 212 2.94 -19.10 -5.86
N LEU A 213 2.08 -19.07 -4.87
CA LEU A 213 2.13 -18.10 -3.77
C LEU A 213 3.09 -18.59 -2.69
N GLU A 214 4.06 -17.75 -2.36
CA GLU A 214 4.96 -17.87 -1.22
C GLU A 214 4.72 -16.65 -0.34
N ASP A 215 4.15 -16.86 0.85
CA ASP A 215 3.77 -15.80 1.80
C ASP A 215 2.99 -14.62 1.18
N ASN A 216 2.01 -14.92 0.32
CA ASN A 216 1.17 -13.95 -0.42
C ASN A 216 1.90 -13.11 -1.47
N HIS A 217 3.07 -13.57 -1.86
CA HIS A 217 3.86 -13.03 -2.94
C HIS A 217 4.04 -14.09 -4.04
N PHE A 218 4.15 -13.66 -5.30
CA PHE A 218 4.62 -14.53 -6.38
C PHE A 218 5.42 -13.75 -7.40
N LYS A 219 6.36 -14.44 -8.04
CA LYS A 219 7.04 -13.98 -9.25
C LYS A 219 6.60 -14.78 -10.46
N TYR A 220 6.34 -14.11 -11.57
CA TYR A 220 5.95 -14.74 -12.82
C TYR A 220 6.69 -14.14 -14.01
N ASP A 221 7.63 -14.91 -14.56
CA ASP A 221 8.38 -14.51 -15.75
C ASP A 221 7.69 -15.02 -17.03
N ASN A 222 7.94 -14.32 -18.15
CA ASN A 222 7.40 -14.65 -19.47
C ASN A 222 5.86 -14.71 -19.49
N VAL A 223 5.26 -13.61 -19.05
CA VAL A 223 3.81 -13.35 -19.01
C VAL A 223 3.23 -13.21 -20.42
N ASN A 224 4.05 -12.77 -21.38
CA ASN A 224 3.69 -12.59 -22.78
C ASN A 224 4.83 -13.03 -23.72
N GLU A 225 4.60 -12.90 -25.03
CA GLU A 225 5.55 -13.28 -26.08
C GLU A 225 6.87 -12.48 -26.08
N CYS A 226 6.90 -11.34 -25.40
CA CYS A 226 8.10 -10.53 -25.22
C CYS A 226 8.94 -10.89 -24.01
N GLY A 227 8.52 -11.89 -23.24
CA GLY A 227 9.24 -12.31 -22.04
C GLY A 227 9.05 -11.39 -20.84
N TYR A 228 8.06 -10.48 -20.85
CA TYR A 228 7.79 -9.59 -19.70
C TYR A 228 7.54 -10.42 -18.44
N GLY A 229 8.05 -9.95 -17.31
CA GLY A 229 7.92 -10.59 -16.02
C GLY A 229 7.60 -9.58 -14.93
N PHE A 230 6.88 -10.03 -13.91
CA PHE A 230 6.61 -9.22 -12.73
C PHE A 230 6.58 -10.07 -11.47
N GLU A 231 6.73 -9.39 -10.35
CA GLU A 231 6.40 -9.88 -9.02
C GLU A 231 5.16 -9.17 -8.49
N CYS A 232 4.39 -9.88 -7.68
CA CYS A 232 3.14 -9.39 -7.13
C CYS A 232 3.06 -9.72 -5.65
N GLU A 233 2.84 -8.69 -4.83
CA GLU A 233 2.57 -8.80 -3.40
C GLU A 233 1.09 -8.52 -3.14
N ILE A 234 0.43 -9.38 -2.36
CA ILE A 234 -1.02 -9.33 -2.15
C ILE A 234 -1.34 -8.99 -0.69
N TYR A 235 -1.93 -7.81 -0.49
CA TYR A 235 -2.46 -7.33 0.78
C TYR A 235 -3.98 -7.49 0.82
N GLU A 236 -4.59 -7.36 2.00
CA GLU A 236 -6.04 -7.54 2.14
C GLU A 236 -6.85 -6.56 1.28
N LYS A 237 -6.38 -5.30 1.16
CA LYS A 237 -7.08 -4.19 0.49
C LYS A 237 -6.50 -3.77 -0.86
N TYR A 238 -5.27 -4.16 -1.16
CA TYR A 238 -4.58 -3.78 -2.39
C TYR A 238 -3.55 -4.84 -2.78
N LEU A 239 -2.97 -4.71 -3.95
CA LEU A 239 -1.77 -5.45 -4.34
C LEU A 239 -0.75 -4.49 -4.95
N VAL A 240 0.49 -4.93 -4.98
CA VAL A 240 1.61 -4.21 -5.60
C VAL A 240 2.19 -5.11 -6.68
N ILE A 241 2.36 -4.56 -7.88
CA ILE A 241 3.08 -5.21 -8.97
C ILE A 241 4.37 -4.44 -9.21
N THR A 242 5.49 -5.16 -9.28
CA THR A 242 6.80 -4.62 -9.64
C THR A 242 7.33 -5.37 -10.86
N SER A 243 7.84 -4.66 -11.86
CA SER A 243 8.43 -5.33 -13.03
C SER A 243 9.73 -6.04 -12.65
N THR A 244 9.90 -7.28 -13.12
CA THR A 244 11.17 -8.03 -12.98
C THR A 244 12.01 -7.99 -14.26
N THR A 245 11.53 -7.29 -15.28
CA THR A 245 12.15 -7.25 -16.62
C THR A 245 12.71 -5.88 -16.96
N GLU A 246 13.77 -5.88 -17.78
CA GLU A 246 14.44 -4.66 -18.21
C GLU A 246 13.51 -3.75 -19.04
N PRO A 247 13.69 -2.42 -18.99
CA PRO A 247 12.83 -1.44 -19.68
C PRO A 247 12.64 -1.68 -21.19
N ASN A 248 13.61 -2.35 -21.81
CA ASN A 248 13.63 -2.70 -23.22
C ASN A 248 12.42 -3.57 -23.62
N THR A 249 11.87 -4.33 -22.66
CA THR A 249 10.71 -5.22 -22.84
C THR A 249 9.35 -4.50 -22.67
N PHE A 250 9.34 -3.26 -22.16
CA PHE A 250 8.12 -2.47 -21.92
C PHE A 250 7.45 -2.00 -23.21
N ASN A 251 8.21 -1.94 -24.31
CA ASN A 251 7.68 -1.58 -25.62
C ASN A 251 6.62 -2.56 -26.16
N CYS A 252 6.50 -3.74 -25.55
CA CYS A 252 5.58 -4.76 -26.00
C CYS A 252 4.10 -4.50 -25.69
N PHE A 253 3.82 -3.56 -24.79
CA PHE A 253 2.45 -3.14 -24.47
C PHE A 253 2.02 -1.88 -25.25
N GLY A 254 2.91 -1.33 -26.09
CA GLY A 254 2.73 -0.01 -26.69
C GLY A 254 2.93 1.12 -25.68
N ALA A 255 3.43 2.27 -26.15
CA ALA A 255 3.61 3.49 -25.35
C ALA A 255 4.43 3.35 -24.04
N PHE A 256 5.42 2.44 -23.98
CA PHE A 256 6.24 2.19 -22.78
C PHE A 256 5.42 1.87 -21.52
N THR A 257 4.29 1.18 -21.67
CA THR A 257 3.43 0.84 -20.55
C THR A 257 3.96 -0.37 -19.78
N THR A 258 3.79 -0.36 -18.47
CA THR A 258 4.18 -1.44 -17.55
C THR A 258 2.98 -1.82 -16.70
N PHE A 259 2.97 -3.05 -16.18
CA PHE A 259 1.99 -3.44 -15.17
C PHE A 259 2.33 -2.94 -13.77
N GLU A 260 3.45 -2.23 -13.61
CA GLU A 260 3.95 -1.79 -12.32
C GLU A 260 3.00 -0.79 -11.66
N GLY A 261 2.66 -1.02 -10.40
CA GLY A 261 1.79 -0.12 -9.67
C GLY A 261 1.13 -0.70 -8.43
N VAL A 262 0.39 0.17 -7.75
CA VAL A 262 -0.52 -0.19 -6.67
C VAL A 262 -1.93 -0.30 -7.26
N TYR A 263 -2.60 -1.37 -6.88
CA TYR A 263 -3.85 -1.84 -7.42
C TYR A 263 -4.80 -2.00 -6.24
N ILE A 264 -5.95 -1.31 -6.26
CA ILE A 264 -6.91 -1.31 -5.14
C ILE A 264 -8.00 -2.33 -5.32
N LYS A 265 -8.28 -3.14 -4.30
CA LYS A 265 -9.29 -4.17 -4.37
C LYS A 265 -10.67 -3.53 -4.46
N VAL A 266 -11.29 -3.61 -5.63
CA VAL A 266 -12.68 -3.23 -5.83
C VAL A 266 -13.54 -4.45 -5.55
N GLU A 267 -14.51 -4.33 -4.63
CA GLU A 267 -15.50 -5.38 -4.36
C GLU A 267 -16.46 -5.52 -5.56
N ASP A 268 -16.86 -6.76 -5.87
CA ASP A 268 -17.94 -7.08 -6.82
C ASP A 268 -19.32 -6.66 -6.27
#